data_AF-A0AAF0Q899-F1
#
_entry.id   AF-A0AAF0Q899-F1
#
_cell.length_a   1.000
_cell.length_b   1.000
_cell.length_c   1.000
_cell.angle_alpha   90.00
_cell.angle_beta   90.00
_cell.angle_gamma   90.00
#
_symmetry.space_group_name_H-M   'P 1'
#
loop_
_entity.id
_entity.type
_entity.pdbx_description
1 polymer ?
#
loop_
_entity_poly.entity_id
_entity_poly.type
_entity_poly.pdbx_seq_one_letter_code
_entity_poly.pdbx_strand_id
1 'polypeptide(L)'
;MWYKVKDKFEVCDGLREHKLQGFVISTMQRLFRAWNARLHNCYSAYSTDEDRLSHRPEDVELEDWKYLVKYFGSEKFKVVSERNRKNREKQITKHSCGTRSFAEVEESTGQLQQLVVEQQSEEIEHRMTRDDILSSVLGERSGYVRGKRYGKKPPKKTQIQQADIEASVSSAMESMHQEMQDNMDRKLQEEREQMTTDLKRNMEEDLQKNLEEEREHMKGEVDKMFQEQMAAIMTRMQQVLSLAPEQFFSFHCLFFLP
;
A
#
# COMPACT_ATOMS: atom_id res chain seq x y z
N MET A 1 -6.32 1.86 31.00
CA MET A 1 -7.00 3.04 30.44
C MET A 1 -7.09 2.97 28.92
N TRP A 2 -5.97 2.79 28.19
CA TRP A 2 -5.95 2.51 26.74
C TRP A 2 -6.95 1.43 26.31
N TYR A 3 -6.91 0.27 26.97
CA TYR A 3 -7.83 -0.84 26.67
C TYR A 3 -9.32 -0.53 26.84
N LYS A 4 -9.70 0.53 27.56
CA LYS A 4 -11.12 0.96 27.71
C LYS A 4 -11.59 1.88 26.58
N VAL A 5 -10.67 2.45 25.82
CA VAL A 5 -10.97 3.45 24.77
C VAL A 5 -10.48 3.02 23.39
N LYS A 6 -9.68 1.96 23.28
CA LYS A 6 -9.12 1.46 22.02
C LYS A 6 -10.20 1.19 20.96
N ASP A 7 -11.36 0.66 21.38
CA ASP A 7 -12.44 0.28 20.47
C ASP A 7 -13.20 1.49 19.90
N LYS A 8 -12.90 2.71 20.39
CA LYS A 8 -13.46 3.98 19.89
C LYS A 8 -12.62 4.61 18.78
N PHE A 9 -11.48 4.02 18.43
CA PHE A 9 -10.58 4.53 17.40
C PHE A 9 -10.42 3.51 16.28
N GLU A 10 -10.74 3.92 15.05
CA GLU A 10 -10.40 3.15 13.85
C GLU A 10 -8.90 3.31 13.58
N VAL A 11 -8.13 2.24 13.78
CA VAL A 11 -6.70 2.25 13.47
C VAL A 11 -6.55 1.89 11.99
N CYS A 12 -6.47 2.90 11.11
CA CYS A 12 -6.18 2.66 9.70
C CYS A 12 -4.83 1.94 9.55
N ASP A 13 -4.81 0.96 8.64
CA ASP A 13 -3.68 0.08 8.35
C ASP A 13 -2.47 0.94 7.88
N GLY A 14 -1.53 1.20 8.80
CA GLY A 14 -0.41 2.12 8.58
C GLY A 14 0.01 2.94 9.80
N LEU A 15 -0.89 3.20 10.75
CA LEU A 15 -0.52 3.87 12.01
C LEU A 15 -0.08 2.84 13.06
N ARG A 16 1.18 2.89 13.48
CA ARG A 16 1.69 1.99 14.54
C ARG A 16 0.88 2.20 15.83
N GLU A 17 0.23 1.15 16.32
CA GLU A 17 -0.69 1.20 17.49
C GLU A 17 -0.06 1.90 18.70
N HIS A 18 1.23 1.67 18.99
CA HIS A 18 1.94 2.32 20.11
C HIS A 18 1.98 3.85 20.01
N LYS A 19 2.00 4.43 18.80
CA LYS A 19 1.99 5.89 18.61
C LYS A 19 0.63 6.47 18.97
N LEU A 20 -0.44 5.82 18.51
CA LEU A 20 -1.80 6.23 18.84
C LEU A 20 -2.07 6.06 20.34
N GLN A 21 -1.63 4.94 20.92
CA GLN A 21 -1.69 4.71 22.36
C GLN A 21 -0.98 5.82 23.14
N GLY A 22 0.25 6.17 22.76
CA GLY A 22 1.00 7.26 23.41
C GLY A 22 0.30 8.61 23.30
N PHE A 23 -0.27 8.91 22.12
CA PHE A 23 -1.04 10.14 21.91
C PHE A 23 -2.31 10.19 22.77
N VAL A 24 -3.08 9.10 22.82
CA VAL A 24 -4.30 9.04 23.63
C VAL A 24 -3.97 9.14 25.11
N ILE A 25 -2.97 8.41 25.60
CA ILE A 25 -2.55 8.46 27.00
C ILE A 25 -2.11 9.89 27.37
N SER A 26 -1.25 10.52 26.57
CA SER A 26 -0.76 11.88 26.84
C SER A 26 -1.88 12.92 26.82
N THR A 27 -2.81 12.79 25.88
CA THR A 27 -3.99 13.66 25.78
C THR A 27 -4.89 13.50 27.00
N MET A 28 -5.25 12.28 27.37
CA MET A 28 -6.08 12.02 28.54
C MET A 28 -5.43 12.50 29.84
N GLN A 29 -4.13 12.27 30.02
CA GLN A 29 -3.38 12.78 31.18
C GLN A 29 -3.41 14.32 31.23
N ARG A 30 -3.28 15.00 30.09
CA ARG A 30 -3.38 16.46 30.02
C ARG A 30 -4.78 16.94 30.40
N LEU A 31 -5.83 16.30 29.89
CA LEU A 31 -7.23 16.62 30.23
C LEU A 31 -7.50 16.39 31.72
N PHE A 32 -7.04 15.27 32.27
CA PHE A 32 -7.18 14.97 33.70
C PHE A 32 -6.46 15.99 34.59
N ARG A 33 -5.24 16.41 34.21
CA ARG A 33 -4.51 17.49 34.93
C ARG A 33 -5.26 18.81 34.87
N ALA A 34 -5.81 19.18 33.71
CA ALA A 34 -6.59 20.40 33.55
C ALA A 34 -7.90 20.37 34.35
N TRP A 35 -8.60 19.23 34.32
CA TRP A 35 -9.80 18.99 35.12
C TRP A 35 -9.51 19.11 36.62
N ASN A 36 -8.48 18.42 37.13
CA ASN A 36 -8.07 18.54 38.53
C ASN A 36 -7.69 19.97 38.92
N ALA A 37 -6.98 20.71 38.06
CA ALA A 37 -6.62 22.10 38.33
C ALA A 37 -7.85 23.00 38.45
N ARG A 38 -8.84 22.85 37.58
CA ARG A 38 -10.11 23.58 37.67
C ARG A 38 -10.84 23.27 38.97
N LEU A 39 -10.91 22.00 39.37
CA LEU A 39 -11.55 21.59 40.61
C LEU A 39 -10.83 22.09 41.85
N HIS A 40 -9.50 22.08 41.84
CA HIS A 40 -8.71 22.68 42.91
C HIS A 40 -8.94 24.20 43.00
N ASN A 41 -9.16 24.90 41.88
CA ASN A 41 -9.53 26.32 41.92
C ASN A 41 -10.88 26.53 42.63
N CYS A 42 -11.88 25.71 42.32
CA CYS A 42 -13.17 25.73 43.03
C CYS A 42 -12.99 25.44 44.53
N TYR A 43 -12.17 24.46 44.90
CA TYR A 43 -11.83 24.16 46.29
C TYR A 43 -11.16 25.34 47.01
N SER A 44 -10.20 26.00 46.34
CA SER A 44 -9.40 27.09 46.91
C SER A 44 -10.15 28.42 47.06
N ALA A 45 -11.31 28.56 46.40
CA ALA A 45 -12.13 29.76 46.47
C ALA A 45 -12.82 29.93 47.85
N TYR A 46 -12.95 28.85 48.61
CA TYR A 46 -13.65 28.83 49.91
C TYR A 46 -12.72 28.34 51.04
N SER A 47 -12.93 28.84 52.25
CA SER A 47 -12.10 28.53 53.42
C SER A 47 -12.61 27.36 54.26
N THR A 48 -13.93 27.21 54.37
CA THR A 48 -14.65 26.18 55.15
C THR A 48 -15.02 24.98 54.27
N ASP A 49 -15.16 23.80 54.87
CA ASP A 49 -15.53 22.59 54.11
C ASP A 49 -17.02 22.58 53.75
N GLU A 50 -17.86 23.18 54.59
CA GLU A 50 -19.30 23.34 54.38
C GLU A 50 -19.58 24.19 53.13
N ASP A 51 -18.87 25.31 52.97
CA ASP A 51 -19.02 26.18 51.81
C ASP A 51 -18.43 25.53 50.55
N ARG A 52 -17.35 24.74 50.67
CA ARG A 52 -16.81 23.97 49.54
C ARG A 52 -17.82 22.94 49.04
N LEU A 53 -18.51 22.24 49.95
CA LEU A 53 -19.48 21.21 49.59
C LEU A 53 -20.75 21.79 48.97
N SER A 54 -21.17 23.00 49.36
CA SER A 54 -22.32 23.69 48.77
C SER A 54 -22.04 24.22 47.36
N HIS A 55 -20.80 24.66 47.09
CA HIS A 55 -20.36 25.16 45.78
C HIS A 55 -19.76 24.06 44.89
N ARG A 56 -20.45 22.91 44.83
CA ARG A 56 -20.08 21.78 43.98
C ARG A 56 -20.25 22.14 42.49
N PRO A 57 -19.25 21.88 41.63
CA PRO A 57 -19.40 21.96 40.18
C PRO A 57 -20.47 21.00 39.65
N GLU A 58 -21.33 21.45 38.73
CA GLU A 58 -22.45 20.65 38.18
C GLU A 58 -21.98 19.36 37.48
N ASP A 59 -20.78 19.38 36.92
CA ASP A 59 -20.20 18.27 36.17
C ASP A 59 -19.53 17.20 37.05
N VAL A 60 -19.62 17.31 38.39
CA VAL A 60 -19.00 16.39 39.35
C VAL A 60 -20.06 15.79 40.28
N GLU A 61 -20.04 14.47 40.43
CA GLU A 61 -20.92 13.75 41.34
C GLU A 61 -20.67 14.17 42.80
N LEU A 62 -21.72 14.14 43.64
CA LEU A 62 -21.61 14.60 45.04
C LEU A 62 -20.55 13.80 45.81
N GLU A 63 -20.50 12.49 45.59
CA GLU A 63 -19.61 11.60 46.31
C GLU A 63 -18.15 11.82 45.91
N ASP A 64 -17.89 11.99 44.61
CA ASP A 64 -16.59 12.36 44.08
C ASP A 64 -16.14 13.72 44.62
N TRP A 65 -17.06 14.70 44.71
CA TRP A 65 -16.72 16.02 45.25
C TRP A 65 -16.34 15.96 46.73
N LYS A 66 -17.07 15.19 47.55
CA LYS A 66 -16.69 14.97 48.96
C LYS A 66 -15.32 14.34 49.08
N TYR A 67 -15.03 13.33 48.26
CA TYR A 67 -13.71 12.71 48.22
C TYR A 67 -12.62 13.72 47.84
N LEU A 68 -12.88 14.57 46.84
CA LEU A 68 -11.94 15.59 46.38
C LEU A 68 -11.68 16.68 47.43
N VAL A 69 -12.69 17.15 48.14
CA VAL A 69 -12.53 18.10 49.26
C VAL A 69 -11.62 17.49 50.34
N LYS A 70 -11.86 16.24 50.72
CA LYS A 70 -10.99 15.50 51.65
C LYS A 70 -9.57 15.33 51.10
N TYR A 71 -9.44 15.03 49.82
CA TYR A 71 -8.15 14.82 49.16
C TYR A 71 -7.32 16.11 49.10
N PHE A 72 -7.90 17.23 48.67
CA PHE A 72 -7.23 18.53 48.63
C PHE A 72 -6.93 19.07 50.03
N GLY A 73 -7.78 18.76 51.02
CA GLY A 73 -7.55 19.08 52.42
C GLY A 73 -6.44 18.24 53.08
N SER A 74 -6.06 17.11 52.48
CA SER A 74 -5.07 16.20 53.04
C SER A 74 -3.68 16.82 53.15
N GLU A 75 -2.97 16.49 54.24
CA GLU A 75 -1.62 17.00 54.48
C GLU A 75 -0.65 16.61 53.36
N LYS A 76 -0.79 15.38 52.85
CA LYS A 76 0.02 14.89 51.72
C LYS A 76 -0.12 15.78 50.49
N PHE A 77 -1.34 16.19 50.16
CA PHE A 77 -1.59 17.06 49.02
C PHE A 77 -1.02 18.47 49.26
N LYS A 78 -1.28 19.04 50.44
CA LYS A 78 -0.78 20.38 50.82
C LYS A 78 0.75 20.48 50.74
N VAL A 79 1.48 19.50 51.30
CA VAL A 79 2.95 19.47 51.24
C VAL A 79 3.47 19.45 49.80
N VAL A 80 2.85 18.65 48.93
CA VAL A 80 3.24 18.56 47.52
C VAL A 80 2.91 19.85 46.76
N SER A 81 1.71 20.40 47.00
CA SER A 81 1.26 21.65 46.38
C SER A 81 2.17 22.82 46.74
N GLU A 82 2.49 22.98 48.02
CA GLU A 82 3.42 24.00 48.54
C GLU A 82 4.83 23.87 47.95
N ARG A 83 5.36 22.64 47.87
CA ARG A 83 6.65 22.39 47.23
C ARG A 83 6.63 22.78 45.76
N ASN A 84 5.58 22.40 45.02
CA ASN A 84 5.44 22.72 43.60
C ASN A 84 5.28 24.22 43.36
N ARG A 85 4.54 24.93 44.24
CA ARG A 85 4.41 26.39 44.21
C ARG A 85 5.77 27.07 44.38
N LYS A 86 6.53 26.70 45.42
CA LYS A 86 7.90 27.23 45.66
C LYS A 86 8.85 26.91 44.50
N ASN A 87 8.77 25.71 43.92
CA ASN A 87 9.57 25.35 42.76
C ASN A 87 9.22 26.20 41.53
N ARG A 88 7.93 26.51 41.34
CA ARG A 88 7.47 27.35 40.25
C ARG A 88 7.88 28.82 40.43
N GLU A 89 7.84 29.33 41.66
CA GLU A 89 8.33 30.67 42.00
C GLU A 89 9.84 30.83 41.71
N LYS A 90 10.63 29.78 41.92
CA LYS A 90 12.07 29.74 41.59
C LYS A 90 12.35 29.59 40.09
N GLN A 91 11.34 29.33 39.26
CA GLN A 91 11.52 29.16 37.82
C GLN A 91 11.62 30.54 37.12
N ILE A 92 12.80 31.15 37.17
CA ILE A 92 13.09 32.48 36.58
C ILE A 92 13.12 32.39 35.05
N THR A 93 13.83 31.39 34.51
CA THR A 93 13.97 31.22 33.07
C THR A 93 12.88 30.28 32.54
N LYS A 94 11.90 30.84 31.84
CA LYS A 94 10.96 30.05 31.01
C LYS A 94 11.72 29.67 29.74
N HIS A 95 11.97 28.39 29.50
CA HIS A 95 12.61 27.94 28.26
C HIS A 95 11.72 28.32 27.06
N SER A 96 12.20 29.21 26.21
CA SER A 96 11.58 29.53 24.91
C SER A 96 12.33 28.89 23.74
N CYS A 97 13.39 28.13 24.05
CA CYS A 97 14.38 27.63 23.10
C CYS A 97 13.88 26.50 22.17
N GLY A 98 12.70 25.94 22.45
CA GLY A 98 12.21 24.77 21.73
C GLY A 98 13.23 23.62 21.79
N THR A 99 13.52 23.00 20.65
CA THR A 99 14.49 21.90 20.52
C THR A 99 15.96 22.35 20.60
N ARG A 100 16.24 23.66 20.49
CA ARG A 100 17.62 24.18 20.48
C ARG A 100 18.18 24.20 21.91
N SER A 101 19.47 23.89 22.06
CA SER A 101 20.12 23.98 23.37
C SER A 101 20.44 25.44 23.74
N PHE A 102 20.70 25.73 25.02
CA PHE A 102 21.13 27.06 25.45
C PHE A 102 22.45 27.48 24.81
N ALA A 103 23.42 26.55 24.73
CA ALA A 103 24.70 26.78 24.08
C ALA A 103 24.52 27.13 22.58
N GLU A 104 23.63 26.41 21.90
CA GLU A 104 23.34 26.66 20.48
C GLU A 104 22.69 28.03 20.25
N VAL A 105 21.80 28.47 21.15
CA VAL A 105 21.21 29.80 21.07
C VAL A 105 22.21 30.89 21.41
N GLU A 106 23.05 30.69 22.42
CA GLU A 106 24.11 31.62 22.80
C GLU A 106 25.10 31.82 21.64
N GLU A 107 25.58 30.73 21.04
CA GLU A 107 26.43 30.75 19.85
C GLU A 107 25.77 31.50 18.69
N SER A 108 24.51 31.17 18.38
CA SER A 108 23.76 31.86 17.33
C SER A 108 23.61 33.36 17.60
N THR A 109 23.41 33.76 18.87
CA THR A 109 23.33 35.18 19.22
C THR A 109 24.67 35.90 19.12
N GLY A 110 25.77 35.22 19.47
CA GLY A 110 27.13 35.74 19.31
C GLY A 110 27.50 35.96 17.84
N GLN A 111 27.23 34.97 16.99
CA GLN A 111 27.44 35.06 15.54
C GLN A 111 26.62 36.20 14.91
N LEU A 112 25.36 36.39 15.35
CA LEU A 112 24.54 37.53 14.89
C LEU A 112 25.15 38.88 15.28
N GLN A 113 25.62 39.02 16.52
CA GLN A 113 26.22 40.27 16.98
C GLN A 113 27.51 40.57 16.20
N GLN A 114 28.36 39.56 15.99
CA GLN A 114 29.59 39.68 15.24
C GLN A 114 29.32 40.15 13.80
N LEU A 115 28.43 39.49 13.07
CA LEU A 115 28.08 39.89 11.70
C LEU A 115 27.46 41.29 11.62
N VAL A 116 26.67 41.70 12.62
CA VAL A 116 26.11 43.07 12.68
C VAL A 116 27.21 44.11 12.87
N VAL A 117 28.26 43.80 13.62
CA VAL A 117 29.42 44.69 13.82
C VAL A 117 30.29 44.73 12.56
N GLU A 118 30.56 43.58 11.93
CA GLU A 118 31.34 43.50 10.69
C GLU A 118 30.67 44.28 9.56
N GLN A 119 29.34 44.19 9.41
CA GLN A 119 28.55 44.92 8.40
C GLN A 119 28.49 46.45 8.62
N GLN A 120 28.97 46.96 9.75
CA GLN A 120 29.10 48.40 10.02
C GLN A 120 30.49 48.96 9.66
N SER A 121 31.46 48.11 9.26
CA SER A 121 32.76 48.57 8.78
C SER A 121 32.66 49.24 7.40
N GLU A 122 33.57 50.18 7.10
CA GLU A 122 33.53 51.06 5.92
C GLU A 122 33.94 50.36 4.60
N GLU A 123 34.39 49.11 4.65
CA GLU A 123 35.08 48.43 3.54
C GLU A 123 34.22 47.41 2.77
N ILE A 124 32.89 47.41 2.95
CA ILE A 124 32.00 46.37 2.40
C ILE A 124 31.19 46.94 1.22
N GLU A 125 31.52 46.47 0.02
CA GLU A 125 30.87 46.83 -1.25
C GLU A 125 29.38 46.44 -1.28
N HIS A 126 28.98 45.35 -0.60
CA HIS A 126 27.60 44.83 -0.58
C HIS A 126 27.12 44.59 0.85
N ARG A 127 26.53 45.63 1.47
CA ARG A 127 25.94 45.52 2.81
C ARG A 127 24.79 44.51 2.84
N MET A 128 24.87 43.56 3.77
CA MET A 128 23.81 42.60 4.03
C MET A 128 22.63 43.27 4.75
N THR A 129 21.41 42.95 4.34
CA THR A 129 20.21 43.40 5.06
C THR A 129 20.08 42.62 6.37
N ARG A 130 19.38 43.16 7.37
CA ARG A 130 19.08 42.46 8.64
C ARG A 130 18.53 41.04 8.41
N ASP A 131 17.68 40.87 7.40
CA ASP A 131 17.08 39.57 7.06
C ASP A 131 18.13 38.59 6.49
N ASP A 132 19.11 39.07 5.72
CA ASP A 132 20.18 38.24 5.17
C ASP A 132 21.12 37.72 6.27
N ILE A 133 21.43 38.58 7.25
CA ILE A 133 22.23 38.22 8.44
C ILE A 133 21.48 37.20 9.31
N LEU A 134 20.17 37.37 9.47
CA LEU A 134 19.34 36.43 10.22
C LEU A 134 19.26 35.07 9.52
N SER A 135 19.13 35.05 8.19
CA SER A 135 19.08 33.82 7.40
C SER A 135 20.41 33.08 7.37
N SER A 136 21.55 33.78 7.36
CA SER A 136 22.87 33.13 7.39
C SER A 136 23.15 32.42 8.71
N VAL A 137 22.82 33.04 9.85
CA VAL A 137 23.14 32.50 11.19
C VAL A 137 22.10 31.51 11.69
N LEU A 138 20.81 31.80 11.48
CA LEU A 138 19.71 30.97 12.03
C LEU A 138 19.15 29.98 11.02
N GLY A 139 19.56 30.07 9.75
CA GLY A 139 19.05 29.28 8.64
C GLY A 139 17.65 29.72 8.17
N GLU A 140 17.33 29.37 6.92
CA GLU A 140 16.00 29.55 6.37
C GLU A 140 15.09 28.37 6.72
N ARG A 141 13.90 28.66 7.27
CA ARG A 141 12.86 27.64 7.48
C ARG A 141 11.86 27.67 6.34
N SER A 142 11.58 26.50 5.76
CA SER A 142 10.60 26.35 4.68
C SER A 142 9.25 26.99 5.06
N GLY A 143 8.82 27.97 4.26
CA GLY A 143 7.52 28.65 4.41
C GLY A 143 7.42 29.70 5.53
N TYR A 144 8.52 30.03 6.21
CA TYR A 144 8.52 30.99 7.32
C TYR A 144 9.61 32.06 7.15
N VAL A 145 9.19 33.30 6.90
CA VAL A 145 10.08 34.47 6.89
C VAL A 145 10.04 35.12 8.27
N ARG A 146 11.20 35.22 8.93
CA ARG A 146 11.32 35.73 10.29
C ARG A 146 10.80 37.18 10.34
N GLY A 147 9.82 37.45 11.20
CA GLY A 147 9.18 38.77 11.31
C GLY A 147 8.04 39.06 10.32
N LYS A 148 7.79 38.20 9.33
CA LYS A 148 6.73 38.41 8.30
C LYS A 148 5.59 37.39 8.30
N ARG A 149 5.44 36.60 9.37
CA ARG A 149 4.49 35.47 9.48
C ARG A 149 4.66 34.46 8.33
N TYR A 150 3.77 33.47 8.27
CA TYR A 150 3.69 32.52 7.16
C TYR A 150 3.24 33.27 5.89
N GLY A 151 4.16 33.48 4.95
CA GLY A 151 3.84 34.24 3.73
C GLY A 151 5.00 34.36 2.74
N LYS A 152 4.81 33.70 1.58
CA LYS A 152 5.64 33.57 0.37
C LYS A 152 6.98 32.83 0.56
N LYS A 153 7.09 31.70 -0.16
CA LYS A 153 8.32 30.89 -0.26
C LYS A 153 9.48 31.80 -0.71
N PRO A 154 10.69 31.70 -0.13
CA PRO A 154 11.87 32.30 -0.75
C PRO A 154 12.02 31.71 -2.17
N PRO A 155 12.41 32.50 -3.18
CA PRO A 155 12.75 31.95 -4.48
C PRO A 155 13.90 30.97 -4.26
N LYS A 156 13.66 29.68 -4.53
CA LYS A 156 14.68 28.64 -4.36
C LYS A 156 15.90 29.02 -5.19
N LYS A 157 17.07 29.01 -4.55
CA LYS A 157 18.35 29.02 -5.28
C LYS A 157 18.42 27.77 -6.16
N THR A 158 18.95 27.99 -7.36
CA THR A 158 19.40 27.01 -8.37
C THR A 158 18.32 26.30 -9.20
N GLN A 159 17.98 26.96 -10.32
CA GLN A 159 17.27 26.46 -11.51
C GLN A 159 17.89 25.17 -12.12
N ILE A 160 19.14 24.84 -11.76
CA ILE A 160 19.92 23.73 -12.31
C ILE A 160 19.53 22.38 -11.66
N GLN A 161 19.25 22.34 -10.35
CA GLN A 161 18.91 21.06 -9.67
C GLN A 161 17.43 20.66 -9.80
N GLN A 162 16.57 21.60 -10.20
CA GLN A 162 15.14 21.34 -10.33
C GLN A 162 14.83 20.62 -11.65
N ALA A 163 15.56 20.96 -12.72
CA ALA A 163 15.49 20.24 -13.99
C ALA A 163 16.01 18.80 -13.87
N ASP A 164 17.09 18.54 -13.11
CA ASP A 164 17.64 17.20 -12.92
C ASP A 164 16.70 16.27 -12.15
N ILE A 165 15.99 16.80 -11.13
CA ILE A 165 15.00 16.04 -10.37
C ILE A 165 13.73 15.82 -11.22
N GLU A 166 13.27 16.83 -11.94
CA GLU A 166 12.10 16.71 -12.83
C GLU A 166 12.38 15.77 -14.02
N ALA A 167 13.59 15.79 -14.59
CA ALA A 167 14.01 14.87 -15.64
C ALA A 167 14.15 13.44 -15.12
N SER A 168 14.71 13.25 -13.91
CA SER A 168 14.82 11.92 -13.30
C SER A 168 13.44 11.31 -12.99
N VAL A 169 12.50 12.11 -12.48
CA VAL A 169 11.13 11.65 -12.22
C VAL A 169 10.37 11.41 -13.52
N SER A 170 10.51 12.28 -14.52
CA SER A 170 9.86 12.10 -15.83
C SER A 170 10.41 10.86 -16.54
N SER A 171 11.73 10.66 -16.51
CA SER A 171 12.37 9.46 -17.06
C SER A 171 11.88 8.17 -16.39
N ALA A 172 11.73 8.17 -15.06
CA ALA A 172 11.19 7.02 -14.34
C ALA A 172 9.72 6.73 -14.70
N MET A 173 8.89 7.77 -14.86
CA MET A 173 7.50 7.62 -15.28
C MET A 173 7.39 7.13 -16.73
N GLU A 174 8.27 7.60 -17.61
CA GLU A 174 8.32 7.21 -19.01
C GLU A 174 8.81 5.77 -19.18
N SER A 175 9.78 5.33 -18.38
CA SER A 175 10.20 3.92 -18.33
C SER A 175 9.07 2.99 -17.88
N MET A 176 8.27 3.40 -16.88
CA MET A 176 7.12 2.62 -16.43
C MET A 176 6.03 2.53 -17.53
N HIS A 177 5.78 3.65 -18.22
CA HIS A 177 4.80 3.68 -19.30
C HIS A 177 5.26 2.82 -20.48
N GLN A 178 6.54 2.87 -20.83
CA GLN A 178 7.12 2.03 -21.88
C GLN A 178 7.02 0.54 -21.54
N GLU A 179 7.35 0.14 -20.31
CA GLU A 179 7.25 -1.26 -19.87
C GLU A 179 5.80 -1.77 -19.90
N MET A 180 4.83 -0.93 -19.51
CA MET A 180 3.41 -1.28 -19.60
C MET A 180 2.94 -1.44 -21.05
N GLN A 181 3.42 -0.57 -21.95
CA GLN A 181 3.11 -0.62 -23.38
C GLN A 181 3.70 -1.86 -24.03
N ASP A 182 4.98 -2.17 -23.77
CA ASP A 182 5.66 -3.34 -24.30
C ASP A 182 5.01 -4.66 -23.82
N ASN A 183 4.52 -4.68 -22.58
CA ASN A 183 3.80 -5.83 -22.05
C ASN A 183 2.45 -6.06 -22.75
N MET A 184 1.71 -4.98 -23.03
CA MET A 184 0.46 -5.04 -23.80
C MET A 184 0.71 -5.53 -25.23
N ASP A 185 1.74 -5.00 -25.89
CA ASP A 185 2.08 -5.35 -27.27
C ASP A 185 2.57 -6.81 -27.38
N ARG A 186 3.40 -7.26 -26.44
CA ARG A 186 3.81 -8.67 -26.34
C ARG A 186 2.60 -9.59 -26.17
N LYS A 187 1.66 -9.23 -25.30
CA LYS A 187 0.46 -10.03 -25.05
C LYS A 187 -0.44 -10.12 -26.29
N LEU A 188 -0.62 -9.02 -27.01
CA LEU A 188 -1.35 -9.00 -28.27
C LEU A 188 -0.68 -9.87 -29.35
N GLN A 189 0.65 -9.87 -29.39
CA GLN A 189 1.41 -10.69 -30.33
C GLN A 189 1.30 -12.19 -29.99
N GLU A 190 1.40 -12.55 -28.71
CA GLU A 190 1.21 -13.92 -28.22
C GLU A 190 -0.18 -14.46 -28.58
N GLU A 191 -1.24 -13.66 -28.40
CA GLU A 191 -2.61 -14.05 -28.79
C GLU A 191 -2.76 -14.25 -30.31
N ARG A 192 -2.11 -13.41 -31.13
CA ARG A 192 -2.11 -13.56 -32.59
C ARG A 192 -1.38 -14.83 -33.03
N GLU A 193 -0.20 -15.09 -32.47
CA GLU A 193 0.57 -16.30 -32.78
C GLU A 193 -0.19 -17.56 -32.35
N GLN A 194 -0.83 -17.53 -31.18
CA GLN A 194 -1.70 -18.60 -30.73
C GLN A 194 -2.85 -18.87 -31.70
N MET A 195 -3.56 -17.84 -32.15
CA MET A 195 -4.62 -18.00 -33.15
C MET A 195 -4.10 -18.63 -34.46
N THR A 196 -2.93 -18.19 -34.94
CA THR A 196 -2.36 -18.74 -36.19
C THR A 196 -1.93 -20.19 -36.06
N THR A 197 -1.40 -20.58 -34.91
CA THR A 197 -0.98 -21.97 -34.64
C THR A 197 -2.19 -22.88 -34.50
N ASP A 198 -3.24 -22.43 -33.81
CA ASP A 198 -4.51 -23.16 -33.71
C ASP A 198 -5.19 -23.36 -35.06
N LEU A 199 -5.22 -22.34 -35.92
CA LEU A 199 -5.75 -22.46 -37.28
C LEU A 199 -4.96 -23.48 -38.12
N LYS A 200 -3.63 -23.44 -38.06
CA LYS A 200 -2.78 -24.42 -38.77
C LYS A 200 -3.01 -25.84 -38.28
N ARG A 201 -3.06 -26.04 -36.97
CA ARG A 201 -3.34 -27.35 -36.35
C ARG A 201 -4.69 -27.89 -36.82
N ASN A 202 -5.74 -27.06 -36.79
CA ASN A 202 -7.07 -27.48 -37.25
C ASN A 202 -7.06 -27.86 -38.74
N MET A 203 -6.38 -27.09 -39.61
CA MET A 203 -6.25 -27.43 -41.03
C MET A 203 -5.49 -28.74 -41.26
N GLU A 204 -4.45 -28.99 -40.47
CA GLU A 204 -3.65 -30.22 -40.57
C GLU A 204 -4.43 -31.44 -40.08
N GLU A 205 -5.20 -31.31 -39.00
CA GLU A 205 -6.12 -32.33 -38.50
C GLU A 205 -7.20 -32.67 -39.54
N ASP A 206 -7.81 -31.65 -40.17
CA ASP A 206 -8.81 -31.85 -41.23
C ASP A 206 -8.22 -32.57 -42.45
N LEU A 207 -7.00 -32.21 -42.87
CA LEU A 207 -6.30 -32.88 -43.98
C LEU A 207 -5.97 -34.34 -43.64
N GLN A 208 -5.47 -34.61 -42.44
CA GLN A 208 -5.19 -35.98 -42.00
C GLN A 208 -6.46 -36.82 -41.96
N LYS A 209 -7.57 -36.26 -41.46
CA LYS A 209 -8.86 -36.94 -41.40
C LYS A 209 -9.38 -37.27 -42.80
N ASN A 210 -9.34 -36.33 -43.73
CA ASN A 210 -9.78 -36.58 -45.11
C ASN A 210 -8.93 -37.66 -45.80
N LEU A 211 -7.61 -37.66 -45.58
CA LEU A 211 -6.75 -38.71 -46.13
C LEU A 211 -7.06 -40.09 -45.55
N GLU A 212 -7.38 -40.17 -44.26
CA GLU A 212 -7.76 -41.44 -43.62
C GLU A 212 -9.14 -41.92 -44.07
N GLU A 213 -10.11 -41.00 -44.24
CA GLU A 213 -11.42 -41.30 -44.80
C GLU A 213 -11.31 -41.86 -46.24
N GLU A 214 -10.47 -41.26 -47.09
CA GLU A 214 -10.19 -41.78 -48.45
C GLU A 214 -9.50 -43.15 -48.43
N ARG A 215 -8.56 -43.38 -47.51
CA ARG A 215 -7.90 -44.69 -47.35
C ARG A 215 -8.88 -45.77 -46.94
N GLU A 216 -9.74 -45.50 -45.95
CA GLU A 216 -10.77 -46.45 -45.52
C GLU A 216 -11.86 -46.64 -46.57
N HIS A 217 -12.20 -45.60 -47.35
CA HIS A 217 -13.09 -45.71 -48.51
C HIS A 217 -12.50 -46.66 -49.57
N MET A 218 -11.25 -46.45 -49.99
CA MET A 218 -10.60 -47.33 -50.97
C MET A 218 -10.44 -48.76 -50.47
N LYS A 219 -10.14 -48.95 -49.19
CA LYS A 219 -10.08 -50.29 -48.58
C LYS A 219 -11.44 -50.99 -48.63
N GLY A 220 -12.52 -50.27 -48.32
CA GLY A 220 -13.89 -50.78 -48.47
C GLY A 220 -14.25 -51.13 -49.92
N GLU A 221 -13.82 -50.34 -50.90
CA GLU A 221 -14.03 -50.65 -52.32
C GLU A 221 -13.29 -51.91 -52.77
N VAL A 222 -12.02 -52.07 -52.35
CA VAL A 222 -11.23 -53.27 -52.66
C VAL A 222 -11.85 -54.51 -52.03
N ASP A 223 -12.29 -54.43 -50.77
CA ASP A 223 -12.98 -55.52 -50.08
C ASP A 223 -14.30 -55.88 -50.79
N LYS A 224 -15.05 -54.88 -51.27
CA LYS A 224 -16.29 -55.09 -52.04
C LYS A 224 -16.01 -55.77 -53.39
N MET A 225 -15.01 -55.30 -54.14
CA MET A 225 -14.58 -55.95 -55.38
C MET A 225 -14.14 -57.40 -55.14
N PHE A 226 -13.41 -57.66 -54.04
CA PHE A 226 -13.01 -59.01 -53.67
C PHE A 226 -14.22 -59.90 -53.37
N GLN A 227 -15.19 -59.40 -52.61
CA GLN A 227 -16.43 -60.14 -52.34
C GLN A 227 -17.25 -60.41 -53.60
N GLU A 228 -17.37 -59.44 -54.51
CA GLU A 228 -18.07 -59.62 -55.79
C GLU A 228 -17.39 -60.65 -56.69
N GLN A 229 -16.06 -60.64 -56.78
CA GLN A 229 -15.29 -61.65 -57.51
C GLN A 229 -15.46 -63.04 -56.90
N MET A 230 -15.39 -63.15 -55.57
CA MET A 230 -15.64 -64.42 -54.87
C MET A 230 -17.07 -64.93 -55.08
N ALA A 231 -18.08 -64.05 -55.01
CA ALA A 231 -19.47 -64.40 -55.28
C ALA A 231 -19.68 -64.87 -56.73
N ALA A 232 -19.03 -64.23 -57.71
CA ALA A 232 -19.06 -64.65 -59.11
C ALA A 232 -18.40 -66.03 -59.31
N ILE A 233 -17.28 -66.32 -58.64
CA ILE A 233 -16.63 -67.63 -58.65
C ILE A 233 -17.56 -68.69 -58.03
N MET A 234 -18.15 -68.39 -56.87
CA MET A 234 -19.09 -69.30 -56.19
C MET A 234 -20.32 -69.60 -57.07
N THR A 235 -20.86 -68.59 -57.75
CA THR A 235 -21.98 -68.76 -58.70
C THR A 235 -21.59 -69.68 -59.86
N ARG A 236 -20.37 -69.52 -60.43
CA ARG A 236 -19.85 -70.41 -61.47
C ARG A 236 -19.66 -71.85 -60.96
N MET A 237 -19.14 -72.04 -59.75
CA MET A 237 -19.00 -73.37 -59.15
C MET A 237 -20.37 -74.03 -58.93
N GLN A 238 -21.39 -73.28 -58.52
CA GLN A 238 -22.73 -73.80 -58.32
C GLN A 238 -23.41 -74.19 -59.65
N GLN A 239 -23.12 -73.47 -60.74
CA GLN A 239 -23.52 -73.87 -62.10
C GLN A 239 -22.82 -75.16 -62.57
N VAL A 240 -21.55 -75.38 -62.22
CA VAL A 240 -20.82 -76.62 -62.55
C VAL A 240 -21.36 -77.82 -61.75
N LEU A 241 -21.67 -77.64 -60.46
CA LEU A 241 -22.20 -78.69 -59.60
C LEU A 241 -23.67 -79.05 -59.88
N SER A 242 -24.47 -78.13 -60.44
CA SER A 242 -25.85 -78.40 -60.85
C SER A 242 -25.97 -79.08 -62.22
N LEU A 243 -24.86 -79.24 -62.96
CA LEU A 243 -24.80 -79.89 -64.27
C LEU A 243 -24.30 -81.35 -64.24
N ALA A 244 -24.06 -81.93 -63.06
CA ALA A 244 -23.76 -83.37 -62.95
C ALA A 244 -24.15 -83.89 -61.55
N PRO A 245 -25.32 -84.54 -61.43
CA PRO A 245 -25.30 -85.99 -61.32
C PRO A 245 -26.40 -86.67 -62.18
N GLU A 246 -26.20 -87.97 -62.44
CA GLU A 246 -26.92 -88.85 -63.40
C GLU A 246 -26.31 -88.75 -64.82
N GLN A 247 -25.31 -89.54 -65.21
CA GLN A 247 -25.46 -90.98 -65.42
C GLN A 247 -24.17 -91.75 -65.12
N PHE A 248 -24.04 -92.18 -63.87
CA PHE A 248 -23.18 -93.29 -63.45
C PHE A 248 -24.08 -94.49 -63.16
N PHE A 249 -24.73 -95.06 -64.18
CA PHE A 249 -25.47 -96.32 -64.05
C PHE A 249 -25.47 -97.08 -65.38
N SER A 250 -24.43 -97.89 -65.59
CA SER A 250 -24.45 -99.23 -66.21
C SER A 250 -22.99 -99.66 -66.39
N PHE A 251 -22.29 -100.01 -65.32
CA PHE A 251 -22.03 -101.41 -64.97
C PHE A 251 -22.21 -102.43 -66.11
N HIS A 252 -21.07 -102.99 -66.51
CA HIS A 252 -20.89 -104.44 -66.69
C HIS A 252 -21.42 -105.06 -67.99
N CYS A 253 -20.55 -105.25 -68.98
CA CYS A 253 -20.28 -106.57 -69.57
C CYS A 253 -19.24 -106.53 -70.72
N LEU A 254 -18.21 -107.37 -70.55
CA LEU A 254 -17.61 -108.26 -71.56
C LEU A 254 -16.80 -107.62 -72.72
N PHE A 255 -15.46 -107.69 -72.72
CA PHE A 255 -14.58 -108.82 -73.12
C PHE A 255 -14.44 -109.06 -74.65
N PHE A 256 -13.17 -109.26 -75.08
CA PHE A 256 -12.67 -109.90 -76.31
C PHE A 256 -12.79 -109.09 -77.63
N LEU A 257 -11.85 -109.03 -78.58
CA LEU A 257 -10.48 -109.54 -78.91
C LEU A 257 -10.16 -108.92 -80.33
N PRO A 258 -9.08 -109.24 -81.09
CA PRO A 258 -7.72 -109.71 -80.80
C PRO A 258 -6.60 -108.71 -81.15
#